data_AF-A0A1W7D045-F1
#
_entry.id   AF-A0A1W7D045-F1
#
_cell.length_a   1.000
_cell.length_b   1.000
_cell.length_c   1.000
_cell.angle_alpha   90.00
_cell.angle_beta   90.00
_cell.angle_gamma   90.00
#
_symmetry.space_group_name_H-M   'P 1'
#
loop_
_entity.id
_entity.type
_entity.pdbx_description
1 polymer ?
#
loop_
_entity_poly.entity_id
_entity_poly.type
_entity_poly.pdbx_seq_one_letter_code
_entity_poly.pdbx_strand_id
1 'polypeptide(L)'
;MTERKPPGLPVETWVDRQIREAEERGEFRDLPGAGKPLPALDQPYDDLWWVRGKMAEERLSYLPPSLALRKEAEDALAAALAARGEREAERIIEDVNEKIRAAIRHPLEGPPLNLAPFDTAHSCASGARGTAAPDRTRRVRRTAGHRGRCRDSRISRRLASR
;
A
#
# COMPACT_ATOMS: atom_id res chain seq x y z
N MET A 1 38.51 -7.70 -3.23
CA MET A 1 39.10 -8.25 -1.99
C MET A 1 39.73 -7.08 -1.26
N THR A 2 39.20 -6.65 -0.12
CA THR A 2 39.77 -5.54 0.65
C THR A 2 40.90 -6.06 1.53
N GLU A 3 42.11 -5.49 1.39
CA GLU A 3 43.22 -5.83 2.28
C GLU A 3 42.91 -5.37 3.71
N ARG A 4 43.48 -6.06 4.70
CA ARG A 4 43.32 -5.66 6.10
C ARG A 4 44.35 -4.56 6.42
N LYS A 5 43.92 -3.57 7.20
CA LYS A 5 44.79 -2.49 7.68
C LYS A 5 46.07 -3.04 8.35
N PRO A 6 47.28 -2.59 7.97
CA PRO A 6 48.52 -2.95 8.63
C PRO A 6 48.62 -2.35 10.04
N PRO A 7 49.23 -3.05 11.01
CA PRO A 7 49.51 -2.48 12.33
C PRO A 7 50.50 -1.31 12.23
N GLY A 8 50.29 -0.26 13.03
CA GLY A 8 51.18 0.92 13.10
C GLY A 8 50.85 2.07 12.13
N LEU A 9 49.94 1.88 11.17
CA LEU A 9 49.40 2.96 10.35
C LEU A 9 48.12 3.55 10.98
N PRO A 10 47.86 4.87 10.89
CA PRO A 10 46.56 5.44 11.22
C PRO A 10 45.50 4.99 10.19
N VAL A 11 44.21 5.01 10.59
CA VAL A 11 43.11 4.57 9.70
C VAL A 11 42.99 5.50 8.49
N GLU A 12 42.99 6.81 8.71
CA GLU A 12 42.84 7.83 7.65
C GLU A 12 43.89 7.62 6.54
N THR A 13 45.18 7.60 6.87
CA THR A 13 46.25 7.41 5.87
C THR A 13 46.14 6.09 5.09
N TRP A 14 45.70 5.02 5.73
CA TRP A 14 45.51 3.73 5.05
C TRP A 14 44.30 3.77 4.10
N VAL A 15 43.18 4.38 4.54
CA VAL A 15 41.97 4.55 3.72
C VAL A 15 42.24 5.47 2.53
N ASP A 16 42.91 6.61 2.74
CA ASP A 16 43.24 7.56 1.67
C ASP A 16 44.11 6.91 0.58
N ARG A 17 45.06 6.07 1.00
CA ARG A 17 45.88 5.28 0.07
C ARG A 17 45.02 4.33 -0.76
N GLN A 18 44.07 3.62 -0.14
CA GLN A 18 43.18 2.70 -0.85
C GLN A 18 42.24 3.43 -1.84
N ILE A 19 41.73 4.61 -1.47
CA ILE A 19 40.89 5.43 -2.35
C ILE A 19 41.68 5.86 -3.59
N ARG A 20 42.87 6.43 -3.42
CA ARG A 20 43.73 6.87 -4.53
C ARG A 20 44.11 5.71 -5.46
N GLU A 21 44.51 4.57 -4.90
CA GLU A 21 44.85 3.40 -5.70
C GLU A 21 43.61 2.89 -6.48
N ALA A 22 42.40 2.97 -5.91
CA ALA A 22 41.15 2.61 -6.60
C ALA A 22 40.76 3.63 -7.71
N GLU A 23 41.02 4.92 -7.50
CA GLU A 23 40.86 5.96 -8.53
C GLU A 23 41.81 5.75 -9.70
N GLU A 24 43.09 5.44 -9.45
CA GLU A 24 44.09 5.14 -10.48
C GLU A 24 43.71 3.92 -11.32
N ARG A 25 43.12 2.89 -10.68
CA ARG A 25 42.55 1.72 -11.36
C ARG A 25 41.25 2.02 -12.11
N GLY A 26 40.66 3.18 -11.90
CA GLY A 26 39.41 3.60 -12.55
C GLY A 26 38.17 2.88 -12.02
N GLU A 27 38.21 2.31 -10.81
CA GLU A 27 37.06 1.60 -10.21
C GLU A 27 35.84 2.51 -10.03
N PHE A 28 36.04 3.84 -9.99
CA PHE A 28 34.97 4.84 -9.89
C PHE A 28 34.45 5.36 -11.24
N ARG A 29 34.95 4.89 -12.40
CA ARG A 29 34.55 5.42 -13.73
C ARG A 29 33.18 4.93 -14.20
N ASP A 30 32.72 3.76 -13.78
CA ASP A 30 31.46 3.14 -14.21
C ASP A 30 30.51 2.89 -13.03
N LEU A 31 30.30 3.93 -12.20
CA LEU A 31 29.41 3.80 -11.06
C LEU A 31 27.94 3.82 -11.50
N PRO A 32 27.09 2.93 -10.95
CA PRO A 32 25.66 2.97 -11.21
C PRO A 32 25.08 4.28 -10.65
N GLY A 33 24.75 5.21 -11.54
CA GLY A 33 24.22 6.52 -11.17
C GLY A 33 25.15 7.70 -11.45
N ALA A 34 26.38 7.47 -11.95
CA ALA A 34 27.27 8.54 -12.35
C ALA A 34 26.61 9.46 -13.40
N GLY A 35 26.55 10.77 -13.10
CA GLY A 35 25.93 11.79 -13.96
C GLY A 35 24.41 11.74 -14.04
N LYS A 36 23.73 10.82 -13.33
CA LYS A 36 22.27 10.77 -13.25
C LYS A 36 21.79 11.66 -12.08
N PRO A 37 20.63 12.31 -12.19
CA PRO A 37 20.04 13.00 -11.06
C PRO A 37 19.81 12.00 -9.91
N LEU A 38 20.01 12.46 -8.67
CA LEU A 38 19.73 11.63 -7.49
C LEU A 38 18.25 11.24 -7.50
N PRO A 39 17.93 9.94 -7.38
CA PRO A 39 16.55 9.51 -7.30
C PRO A 39 15.89 10.08 -6.04
N ALA A 40 14.62 10.49 -6.15
CA ALA A 40 13.81 10.99 -5.04
C ALA A 40 14.31 12.28 -4.35
N LEU A 41 15.09 13.12 -5.05
CA LEU A 41 15.53 14.43 -4.52
C LEU A 41 14.36 15.39 -4.21
N ASP A 42 13.23 15.21 -4.88
CA ASP A 42 11.99 15.97 -4.75
C ASP A 42 11.04 15.40 -3.68
N GLN A 43 11.37 14.26 -3.07
CA GLN A 43 10.52 13.63 -2.07
C GLN A 43 10.80 14.17 -0.66
N PRO A 44 9.78 14.22 0.21
CA PRO A 44 9.99 14.50 1.63
C PRO A 44 11.01 13.53 2.24
N TYR A 45 11.88 14.06 3.10
CA TYR A 45 12.85 13.25 3.82
C TYR A 45 12.13 12.22 4.70
N ASP A 46 12.51 10.95 4.54
CA ASP A 46 11.99 9.81 5.29
C ASP A 46 13.17 9.06 5.91
N ASP A 47 13.21 8.92 7.22
CA ASP A 47 14.26 8.19 7.94
C ASP A 47 14.40 6.74 7.47
N LEU A 48 13.32 6.14 6.96
CA LEU A 48 13.25 4.76 6.49
C LEU A 48 13.44 4.62 4.96
N TRP A 49 13.90 5.67 4.26
CA TRP A 49 14.07 5.67 2.80
C TRP A 49 14.90 4.48 2.29
N TRP A 50 15.99 4.16 2.98
CA TRP A 50 16.90 3.07 2.61
C TRP A 50 16.29 1.70 2.88
N VAL A 51 15.46 1.56 3.93
CA VAL A 51 14.74 0.33 4.24
C VAL A 51 13.73 0.05 3.13
N ARG A 52 12.96 1.06 2.73
CA ARG A 52 12.00 0.94 1.61
C ARG A 52 12.71 0.60 0.29
N GLY A 53 13.83 1.26 0.00
CA GLY A 53 14.67 0.94 -1.15
C GLY A 53 15.15 -0.51 -1.13
N LYS A 54 15.69 -0.96 0.01
CA LYS A 54 16.20 -2.32 0.15
C LYS A 54 15.08 -3.38 0.07
N MET A 55 13.93 -3.11 0.68
CA MET A 55 12.75 -3.98 0.54
C MET A 55 12.30 -4.10 -0.91
N ALA A 56 12.34 -3.01 -1.69
CA ALA A 56 11.98 -3.03 -3.10
C ALA A 56 13.01 -3.82 -3.95
N GLU A 57 14.31 -3.63 -3.71
CA GLU A 57 15.39 -4.38 -4.37
C GLU A 57 15.26 -5.89 -4.14
N GLU A 58 15.04 -6.28 -2.89
CA GLU A 58 14.90 -7.69 -2.48
C GLU A 58 13.48 -8.24 -2.71
N ARG A 59 12.56 -7.42 -3.26
CA ARG A 59 11.14 -7.76 -3.46
C ARG A 59 10.44 -8.27 -2.20
N LEU A 60 10.82 -7.73 -1.05
CA LEU A 60 10.24 -8.04 0.25
C LEU A 60 9.01 -7.16 0.50
N SER A 61 7.88 -7.80 0.81
CA SER A 61 6.69 -7.13 1.30
C SER A 61 6.31 -7.71 2.66
N TYR A 62 6.30 -6.87 3.70
CA TYR A 62 5.78 -7.25 5.01
C TYR A 62 4.36 -6.70 5.13
N LEU A 63 3.38 -7.58 4.95
CA LEU A 63 1.97 -7.22 5.04
C LEU A 63 1.39 -7.92 6.28
N PRO A 64 0.86 -7.17 7.28
CA PRO A 64 0.16 -7.76 8.41
C PRO A 64 -0.92 -8.74 7.94
N PRO A 65 -1.20 -9.82 8.70
CA PRO A 65 -2.12 -10.88 8.28
C PRO A 65 -3.50 -10.37 7.83
N SER A 66 -4.04 -9.34 8.48
CA SER A 66 -5.33 -8.75 8.08
C SER A 66 -5.28 -8.02 6.73
N LEU A 67 -4.17 -7.37 6.40
CA LEU A 67 -3.97 -6.72 5.10
C LEU A 67 -3.64 -7.75 4.01
N ALA A 68 -2.94 -8.84 4.36
CA ALA A 68 -2.67 -9.93 3.44
C ALA A 68 -3.97 -10.60 2.98
N LEU A 69 -4.91 -10.84 3.91
CA LEU A 69 -6.23 -11.37 3.58
C LEU A 69 -7.05 -10.40 2.72
N ARG A 70 -6.90 -9.08 2.92
CA ARG A 70 -7.56 -8.09 2.05
C ARG A 70 -7.02 -8.12 0.62
N LYS A 71 -5.70 -8.16 0.47
CA LYS A 71 -5.07 -8.28 -0.85
C LYS A 71 -5.47 -9.58 -1.53
N GLU A 72 -5.47 -10.69 -0.80
CA GLU A 72 -5.92 -11.99 -1.33
C GLU A 72 -7.37 -11.94 -1.81
N ALA A 73 -8.25 -11.26 -1.07
CA ALA A 73 -9.63 -11.06 -1.51
C ALA A 73 -9.76 -10.23 -2.80
N GLU A 74 -8.94 -9.20 -2.96
CA GLU A 74 -8.89 -8.41 -4.20
C GLU A 74 -8.36 -9.24 -5.38
N ASP A 75 -7.28 -9.98 -5.17
CA ASP A 75 -6.68 -10.86 -6.18
C ASP A 75 -7.65 -11.99 -6.59
N ALA A 76 -8.39 -12.56 -5.63
CA ALA A 76 -9.40 -13.59 -5.90
C ALA A 76 -10.60 -13.04 -6.68
N LEU A 77 -11.06 -11.82 -6.40
CA LEU A 77 -12.08 -11.16 -7.22
C LEU A 77 -11.60 -10.95 -8.66
N ALA A 78 -10.37 -10.48 -8.84
CA ALA A 78 -9.79 -10.31 -10.17
C ALA A 78 -9.66 -11.65 -10.92
N ALA A 79 -9.24 -12.71 -10.22
CA ALA A 79 -9.13 -14.05 -10.78
C ALA A 79 -10.51 -14.65 -11.14
N ALA A 80 -11.52 -14.45 -10.29
CA ALA A 80 -12.88 -14.89 -10.56
C ALA A 80 -13.49 -14.19 -11.79
N LEU A 81 -13.18 -12.90 -12.00
CA LEU A 81 -13.58 -12.16 -13.21
C LEU A 81 -12.86 -12.64 -14.47
N ALA A 82 -11.62 -13.13 -14.34
CA ALA A 82 -10.84 -13.68 -15.44
C ALA A 82 -11.08 -15.17 -15.70
N ALA A 83 -11.80 -15.86 -14.81
CA ALA A 83 -12.05 -17.29 -14.90
C ALA A 83 -12.85 -17.66 -16.15
N ARG A 84 -12.56 -18.83 -16.73
CA ARG A 84 -13.19 -19.27 -17.98
C ARG A 84 -14.59 -19.85 -17.79
N GLY A 85 -14.97 -20.16 -16.56
CA GLY A 85 -16.29 -20.72 -16.24
C GLY A 85 -16.78 -20.35 -14.85
N GLU A 86 -18.09 -20.34 -14.70
CA GLU A 86 -18.80 -19.98 -13.46
C GLU A 86 -18.36 -20.83 -12.26
N ARG A 87 -18.24 -22.16 -12.45
CA ARG A 87 -17.76 -23.07 -11.39
C ARG A 87 -16.34 -22.78 -10.92
N GLU A 88 -15.49 -22.25 -11.80
CA GLU A 88 -14.11 -21.90 -11.45
C GLU A 88 -14.09 -20.61 -10.62
N ALA A 89 -14.86 -19.60 -11.04
CA ALA A 89 -15.05 -18.38 -10.29
C ALA A 89 -15.67 -18.63 -8.91
N GLU A 90 -16.68 -19.49 -8.81
CA GLU A 90 -17.33 -19.85 -7.53
C GLU A 90 -16.34 -20.46 -6.55
N ARG A 91 -15.48 -21.38 -7.00
CA ARG A 91 -14.45 -21.99 -6.12
C ARG A 91 -13.46 -20.96 -5.59
N ILE A 92 -12.95 -20.08 -6.47
CA ILE A 92 -11.98 -19.04 -6.09
C ILE A 92 -12.57 -18.12 -5.01
N ILE A 93 -13.83 -17.72 -5.17
CA ILE A 93 -14.51 -16.86 -4.19
C ILE A 93 -14.82 -17.60 -2.89
N GLU A 94 -15.23 -18.87 -2.96
CA GLU A 94 -15.54 -19.65 -1.76
C GLU A 94 -14.30 -19.91 -0.90
N ASP A 95 -13.16 -20.22 -1.51
CA ASP A 95 -11.89 -20.41 -0.80
C ASP A 95 -11.50 -19.17 0.02
N VAL A 96 -11.69 -17.98 -0.54
CA VAL A 96 -11.45 -16.71 0.19
C VAL A 96 -12.53 -16.45 1.22
N ASN A 97 -13.79 -16.74 0.93
CA ASN A 97 -14.88 -16.59 1.88
C ASN A 97 -14.67 -17.42 3.16
N GLU A 98 -14.15 -18.65 3.04
CA GLU A 98 -13.80 -19.45 4.20
C GLU A 98 -12.75 -18.76 5.09
N LYS A 99 -11.71 -18.19 4.47
CA LYS A 99 -10.67 -17.42 5.18
C LYS A 99 -11.22 -16.17 5.85
N ILE A 100 -12.10 -15.43 5.16
CA ILE A 100 -12.79 -14.26 5.72
C ILE A 100 -13.64 -14.67 6.93
N ARG A 101 -14.45 -15.74 6.82
CA ARG A 101 -15.26 -16.24 7.94
C ARG A 101 -14.40 -16.67 9.12
N ALA A 102 -13.26 -17.32 8.87
CA ALA A 102 -12.31 -17.69 9.92
C ALA A 102 -11.72 -16.45 10.62
N ALA A 103 -11.32 -15.43 9.86
CA ALA A 103 -10.75 -14.19 10.38
C ALA A 103 -11.78 -13.31 11.12
N ILE A 104 -13.07 -13.37 10.76
CA ILE A 104 -14.15 -12.72 11.51
C ILE A 104 -14.36 -13.41 12.87
N ARG A 105 -14.30 -14.75 12.90
CA ARG A 105 -14.43 -15.53 14.16
C ARG A 105 -13.21 -15.38 15.07
N HIS A 106 -12.03 -15.31 14.48
CA HIS A 106 -10.75 -15.15 15.17
C HIS A 106 -10.00 -13.97 14.57
N PRO A 107 -10.17 -12.75 15.14
CA PRO A 107 -9.54 -11.55 14.63
C PRO A 107 -8.04 -11.72 14.46
N LEU A 108 -7.58 -11.50 13.23
CA LEU A 108 -6.17 -11.54 12.89
C LEU A 108 -5.44 -10.32 13.46
N GLU A 109 -4.15 -10.49 13.70
CA GLU A 109 -3.29 -9.42 14.20
C GLU A 109 -3.14 -8.31 13.14
N GLY A 110 -3.36 -7.06 13.56
CA GLY A 110 -3.27 -5.89 12.70
C GLY A 110 -4.56 -5.05 12.63
N PRO A 111 -4.67 -4.15 11.63
CA PRO A 111 -5.82 -3.30 11.43
C PRO A 111 -7.12 -4.10 11.23
N PRO A 112 -8.30 -3.54 11.58
CA PRO A 112 -9.56 -4.26 11.47
C PRO A 112 -9.85 -4.71 10.04
N LEU A 113 -10.26 -5.97 9.91
CA LEU A 113 -10.66 -6.60 8.66
C LEU A 113 -12.09 -6.13 8.30
N ASN A 114 -12.23 -4.96 7.68
CA ASN A 114 -13.50 -4.41 7.20
C ASN A 114 -14.01 -5.12 5.93
N LEU A 115 -14.07 -6.46 5.93
CA LEU A 115 -14.55 -7.27 4.81
C LEU A 115 -15.73 -8.14 5.24
N ALA A 116 -16.72 -8.23 4.36
CA ALA A 116 -17.80 -9.21 4.46
C ALA A 116 -17.56 -10.33 3.44
N PRO A 117 -17.99 -11.58 3.71
CA PRO A 117 -17.96 -12.64 2.71
C PRO A 117 -18.72 -12.22 1.44
N PHE A 118 -18.16 -12.55 0.29
CA PHE A 118 -18.73 -12.24 -1.02
C PHE A 118 -19.86 -13.21 -1.37
N ASP A 119 -20.87 -12.72 -2.08
CA ASP A 119 -21.95 -13.54 -2.63
C ASP A 119 -21.46 -14.26 -3.89
N THR A 120 -21.41 -15.59 -3.83
CA THR A 120 -20.93 -16.47 -4.92
C THR A 120 -21.84 -16.42 -6.15
N ALA A 121 -23.14 -16.18 -5.98
CA ALA A 121 -24.10 -16.13 -7.09
C ALA A 121 -24.06 -14.80 -7.87
N HIS A 122 -23.68 -13.70 -7.22
CA HIS A 122 -23.70 -12.37 -7.84
C HIS A 122 -22.44 -12.07 -8.66
N SER A 123 -21.27 -12.58 -8.24
CA SER A 123 -19.98 -12.29 -8.88
C SER A 123 -19.88 -12.82 -10.31
N CYS A 124 -20.43 -14.00 -10.58
CA CYS A 124 -20.46 -14.60 -11.92
C CYS A 124 -21.42 -13.86 -12.87
N ALA A 125 -22.56 -13.41 -12.35
CA ALA A 125 -23.60 -12.77 -13.14
C ALA A 125 -23.23 -11.33 -13.59
N SER A 126 -22.35 -10.62 -12.87
CA SER A 126 -21.84 -9.31 -13.30
C SER A 126 -20.83 -9.38 -14.46
N GLY A 127 -20.01 -10.43 -14.53
CA GLY A 127 -19.05 -10.62 -15.63
C GLY A 127 -19.74 -10.92 -16.97
N ALA A 128 -20.84 -11.68 -16.94
CA ALA A 128 -21.63 -11.99 -18.13
C ALA A 128 -22.51 -10.83 -18.63
N ARG A 129 -22.77 -9.81 -17.80
CA ARG A 129 -23.60 -8.63 -18.14
C ARG A 129 -22.79 -7.41 -18.62
N GLY A 130 -21.49 -7.58 -18.86
CA GLY A 130 -20.57 -6.54 -19.35
C GLY A 130 -20.80 -6.04 -20.79
N THR A 131 -21.95 -6.31 -21.41
CA THR A 131 -22.44 -5.64 -22.63
C THR A 131 -23.94 -5.27 -22.53
N ALA A 132 -24.42 -4.89 -21.35
CA ALA A 132 -25.70 -4.22 -21.21
C ALA A 132 -25.57 -3.00 -20.30
N ALA A 133 -25.64 -1.82 -20.91
CA ALA A 133 -25.62 -0.53 -20.22
C ALA A 133 -26.68 -0.50 -19.10
N PRO A 134 -26.37 0.01 -17.90
CA PRO A 134 -27.35 0.10 -16.83
C PRO A 134 -28.41 1.15 -17.17
N ASP A 135 -29.66 0.69 -17.24
CA ASP A 135 -30.87 1.49 -17.36
C ASP A 135 -30.95 2.52 -16.22
N ARG A 136 -30.79 3.80 -16.56
CA ARG A 136 -30.90 4.94 -15.65
C ARG A 136 -32.36 5.29 -15.42
N THR A 137 -33.12 4.42 -14.78
CA THR A 137 -34.47 4.79 -14.30
C THR A 137 -34.78 4.20 -12.92
N ARG A 138 -34.20 4.79 -11.88
CA ARG A 138 -34.90 4.87 -10.58
C ARG A 138 -34.68 6.22 -9.92
N ARG A 139 -35.58 7.13 -10.27
CA ARG A 139 -35.79 8.45 -9.67
C ARG A 139 -36.16 8.27 -8.20
N VAL A 140 -35.18 8.42 -7.30
CA VAL A 140 -35.44 8.54 -5.86
C VAL A 140 -36.16 9.88 -5.64
N ARG A 141 -37.41 9.80 -5.16
CA ARG A 141 -38.18 10.97 -4.71
C ARG A 141 -37.42 11.64 -3.58
N ARG A 142 -37.01 12.89 -3.81
CA ARG A 142 -36.49 13.83 -2.80
C ARG A 142 -37.54 14.02 -1.70
N THR A 143 -37.19 13.69 -0.46
CA THR A 143 -37.87 14.22 0.72
C THR A 143 -37.52 15.71 0.83
N ALA A 144 -38.46 16.56 0.43
CA ALA A 144 -38.46 17.97 0.76
C ALA A 144 -39.43 18.20 1.92
N GLY A 145 -38.95 18.73 3.04
CA GLY A 145 -39.81 19.37 4.02
C GLY A 145 -39.43 19.18 5.48
N HIS A 146 -38.50 19.99 6.00
CA HIS A 146 -38.87 20.92 7.07
C HIS A 146 -37.83 22.05 7.21
N ARG A 147 -38.29 23.28 7.01
CA ARG A 147 -37.61 24.52 7.40
C ARG A 147 -38.19 24.98 8.74
N GLY A 148 -37.35 25.56 9.59
CA GLY A 148 -37.74 26.35 10.77
C GLY A 148 -37.29 25.67 12.08
N ARG A 149 -36.54 26.31 12.98
CA ARG A 149 -36.41 27.73 13.30
C ARG A 149 -35.04 28.00 13.92
N CYS A 150 -34.34 29.02 13.42
CA CYS A 150 -33.41 29.80 14.23
C CYS A 150 -34.23 30.79 15.07
N ARG A 151 -34.04 30.78 16.39
CA ARG A 151 -34.24 31.93 17.28
C ARG A 151 -33.37 31.77 18.52
N ASP A 152 -32.27 32.52 18.49
CA ASP A 152 -31.83 33.47 19.52
C ASP A 152 -31.85 33.06 21.00
N SER A 153 -30.66 32.92 21.59
CA SER A 153 -30.31 33.39 22.94
C SER A 153 -28.79 33.20 23.14
N ARG A 154 -27.98 34.24 22.90
CA ARG A 154 -27.54 35.25 23.89
C ARG A 154 -26.52 34.72 24.92
N ILE A 155 -25.37 35.40 24.97
CA ILE A 155 -24.54 35.72 26.17
C ILE A 155 -23.61 34.55 26.62
N SER A 156 -22.27 34.61 26.68
CA SER A 156 -21.32 35.70 26.94
C SER A 156 -19.93 35.43 26.32
N ARG A 157 -19.39 36.40 25.57
CA ARG A 157 -17.94 36.68 25.58
C ARG A 157 -17.68 37.68 26.70
N ARG A 158 -16.77 37.38 27.63
CA ARG A 158 -16.06 38.41 28.39
C ARG A 158 -14.60 38.38 27.95
N LEU A 159 -14.19 39.51 27.39
CA LEU A 159 -12.82 39.88 27.10
C LEU A 159 -12.09 40.28 28.39
N ALA A 160 -10.77 40.11 28.31
CA ALA A 160 -9.70 40.79 29.02
C ALA A 160 -10.04 42.04 29.85
N SER A 161 -9.51 42.10 31.08
CA SER A 161 -8.85 43.27 31.69
C SER A 161 -8.31 42.91 33.08
N ARG A 162 -7.00 42.63 33.20
CA ARG A 162 -6.07 43.20 34.18
C ARG A 162 -4.67 42.60 33.99
#